data_AF-A0A099GL68-F1
#
_entry.id   AF-A0A099GL68-F1
#
_cell.length_a   1.000
_cell.length_b   1.000
_cell.length_c   1.000
_cell.angle_alpha   90.00
_cell.angle_beta   90.00
_cell.angle_gamma   90.00
#
_symmetry.space_group_name_H-M   'P 1'
#
loop_
_entity.id
_entity.type
_entity.pdbx_description
1 polymer ?
#
loop_
_entity_poly.entity_id
_entity_poly.type
_entity_poly.pdbx_seq_one_letter_code
_entity_poly.pdbx_strand_id
1 'polypeptide(L)'
;MTETILSLLTRLSEAGDDAILSGELAARFFGPFFDRLLARRVIVEQAPLTDWDVCDACECGLPCRPIRKAGDAFRAECPLDRRQDIVLTEGDLRVFRIDGEALASVIGTAAGFRAAPKLAAEKVWRLGDTPSGRAVFLALEPAALTGDGIIASLRQAAQGSDITILAPQLPAEAARRHQDAGFHLAETLAVLMPASDGLGVAIDVAALAPVPLAPVLRVRRATGEVQWDGRSVFLSRQIFPVFERLLEKALSRDQVASGSYVEGTTAREAKDLIRELRDAFKAAGFTDVESKALIETVRNRGYRLAVPASGILVEG
;
A
#
# COMPACT_ATOMS: atom_id res chain seq x y z
N MET A 1 -8.77 10.03 -19.03
CA MET A 1 -9.72 9.28 -18.16
C MET A 1 -10.44 10.30 -17.30
N THR A 2 -11.77 10.22 -17.22
CA THR A 2 -12.57 11.11 -16.36
C THR A 2 -12.46 10.60 -14.91
N GLU A 3 -12.01 11.45 -13.98
CA GLU A 3 -11.95 11.12 -12.55
C GLU A 3 -13.36 10.77 -12.04
N THR A 4 -13.49 9.65 -11.33
CA THR A 4 -14.76 9.27 -10.70
C THR A 4 -14.92 10.00 -9.36
N ILE A 5 -16.16 10.20 -8.90
CA ILE A 5 -16.40 10.81 -7.59
C ILE A 5 -15.79 9.99 -6.44
N LEU A 6 -15.77 8.66 -6.53
CA LEU A 6 -15.14 7.84 -5.48
C LEU A 6 -13.62 8.03 -5.44
N SER A 7 -12.96 8.12 -6.60
CA SER A 7 -11.53 8.46 -6.68
C SER A 7 -11.26 9.85 -6.10
N LEU A 8 -12.11 10.84 -6.42
CA LEU A 8 -12.01 12.19 -5.88
C LEU A 8 -12.15 12.21 -4.34
N LEU A 9 -13.19 11.57 -3.80
CA LEU A 9 -13.44 11.50 -2.36
C LEU A 9 -12.32 10.78 -1.62
N THR A 10 -11.80 9.70 -2.21
CA THR A 10 -10.65 8.97 -1.66
C THR A 10 -9.44 9.89 -1.58
N ARG A 11 -9.08 10.55 -2.70
CA ARG A 11 -7.96 11.49 -2.77
C ARG A 11 -8.08 12.65 -1.76
N LEU A 12 -9.26 13.25 -1.63
CA LEU A 12 -9.50 14.32 -0.66
C LEU A 12 -9.35 13.81 0.77
N SER A 13 -9.75 12.56 1.03
CA SER A 13 -9.60 11.92 2.35
C SER A 13 -8.15 11.59 2.72
N GLU A 14 -7.23 11.53 1.74
CA GLU A 14 -5.79 11.32 2.00
C GLU A 14 -5.13 12.53 2.67
N ALA A 15 -5.76 13.70 2.58
CA ALA A 15 -5.27 14.93 3.21
C ALA A 15 -5.48 14.96 4.74
N GLY A 16 -6.32 14.09 5.30
CA GLY A 16 -6.51 13.92 6.74
C GLY A 16 -7.93 14.21 7.25
N ASP A 17 -8.03 14.44 8.56
CA ASP A 17 -9.28 14.87 9.22
C ASP A 17 -9.79 16.17 8.59
N ASP A 18 -11.10 16.25 8.37
CA ASP A 18 -11.78 17.36 7.69
C ASP A 18 -11.60 17.40 6.16
N ALA A 19 -11.49 16.23 5.54
CA ALA A 19 -11.63 16.12 4.10
C ALA A 19 -12.96 16.74 3.62
N ILE A 20 -12.85 17.83 2.86
CA ILE A 20 -13.95 18.63 2.35
C ILE A 20 -14.01 18.51 0.83
N LEU A 21 -15.22 18.30 0.32
CA LEU A 21 -15.57 18.47 -1.08
C LEU A 21 -16.27 19.82 -1.25
N SER A 22 -15.68 20.74 -2.02
CA SER A 22 -16.30 22.01 -2.36
C SER A 22 -17.43 21.82 -3.38
N GLY A 23 -18.41 22.73 -3.36
CA GLY A 23 -19.54 22.72 -4.27
C GLY A 23 -19.14 22.82 -5.74
N GLU A 24 -18.10 23.62 -6.04
CA GLU A 24 -17.53 23.74 -7.38
C GLU A 24 -17.03 22.38 -7.91
N LEU A 25 -16.27 21.64 -7.09
CA LEU A 25 -15.78 20.31 -7.46
C LEU A 25 -16.92 19.28 -7.53
N ALA A 26 -17.90 19.39 -6.64
CA ALA A 26 -19.07 18.52 -6.59
C ALA A 26 -20.01 18.69 -7.79
N ALA A 27 -20.07 19.89 -8.38
CA ALA A 27 -21.07 20.28 -9.38
C ALA A 27 -21.16 19.31 -10.57
N ARG A 28 -20.00 18.81 -11.04
CA ARG A 28 -19.93 17.87 -12.16
C ARG A 28 -20.52 16.48 -11.87
N PHE A 29 -20.74 16.16 -10.61
CA PHE A 29 -21.24 14.86 -10.16
C PHE A 29 -22.68 14.91 -9.66
N PHE A 30 -23.33 16.09 -9.64
CA PHE A 30 -24.71 16.24 -9.20
C PHE A 30 -25.67 15.35 -10.00
N GLY A 31 -26.68 14.82 -9.30
CA GLY A 31 -27.66 13.90 -9.82
C GLY A 31 -27.89 12.70 -8.89
N PRO A 32 -28.63 11.68 -9.35
CA PRO A 32 -29.08 10.56 -8.50
C PRO A 32 -27.94 9.81 -7.81
N PHE A 33 -26.75 9.84 -8.40
CA PHE A 33 -25.56 9.26 -7.80
C PHE A 33 -25.10 10.02 -6.56
N PHE A 34 -24.98 11.34 -6.68
CA PHE A 34 -24.59 12.23 -5.58
C PHE A 34 -25.61 12.16 -4.44
N ASP A 35 -26.90 12.13 -4.77
CA ASP A 35 -27.99 11.99 -3.79
C ASP A 35 -27.88 10.68 -3.00
N ARG A 36 -27.42 9.60 -3.63
CA ARG A 36 -27.15 8.32 -2.93
C ARG A 36 -25.97 8.44 -1.96
N LEU A 37 -24.94 9.23 -2.27
CA LEU A 37 -23.83 9.48 -1.34
C LEU A 37 -24.28 10.29 -0.12
N LEU A 38 -25.13 11.30 -0.32
CA LEU A 38 -25.77 12.07 0.76
C LEU A 38 -26.67 11.17 1.62
N ALA A 39 -27.52 10.35 0.99
CA ALA A 39 -28.42 9.43 1.70
C ALA A 39 -27.65 8.39 2.53
N ARG A 40 -26.49 7.93 2.04
CA ARG A 40 -25.58 7.03 2.76
C ARG A 40 -24.64 7.74 3.74
N ARG A 41 -24.74 9.06 3.87
CA ARG A 41 -23.87 9.91 4.71
C ARG A 41 -22.38 9.78 4.40
N VAL A 42 -22.02 9.39 3.18
CA VAL A 42 -20.62 9.39 2.71
C VAL A 42 -20.11 10.81 2.60
N ILE A 43 -20.99 11.71 2.19
CA ILE A 43 -20.81 13.15 2.24
C ILE A 43 -21.94 13.75 3.07
N VAL A 44 -21.61 14.73 3.89
CA VAL A 44 -22.56 15.45 4.76
C VAL A 44 -22.45 16.93 4.45
N GLU A 45 -23.52 17.51 3.92
CA GLU A 45 -23.59 18.94 3.64
C GLU A 45 -23.42 19.75 4.94
N GLN A 46 -22.52 20.71 4.91
CA GLN A 46 -22.20 21.62 6.00
C GLN A 46 -22.86 22.98 5.78
N ALA A 47 -22.65 23.90 6.72
CA ALA A 47 -23.05 25.29 6.51
C ALA A 47 -22.36 25.86 5.25
N PRO A 48 -23.06 26.69 4.44
CA PRO A 48 -22.46 27.33 3.28
C PRO A 48 -21.25 28.18 3.65
N LEU A 49 -20.30 28.31 2.72
CA LEU A 49 -19.15 29.20 2.90
C LEU A 49 -19.60 30.63 3.17
N THR A 50 -19.01 31.23 4.19
CA THR A 50 -19.20 32.64 4.56
C THR A 50 -18.04 33.52 4.10
N ASP A 51 -16.95 32.89 3.70
CA ASP A 51 -15.69 33.50 3.38
C ASP A 51 -14.98 32.71 2.26
N TRP A 52 -14.14 33.42 1.54
CA TRP A 52 -13.44 32.93 0.35
C TRP A 52 -11.96 33.26 0.43
N ASP A 53 -11.13 32.46 -0.22
CA ASP A 53 -9.70 32.68 -0.25
C ASP A 53 -9.36 34.05 -0.87
N VAL A 54 -8.26 34.64 -0.38
CA VAL A 54 -7.68 35.83 -0.98
C VAL A 54 -7.02 35.47 -2.31
N CYS A 55 -6.79 36.48 -3.18
CA CYS A 55 -6.05 36.21 -4.41
C CYS A 55 -4.58 35.88 -4.12
N ASP A 56 -3.96 35.09 -5.01
CA ASP A 56 -2.60 34.54 -4.85
C ASP A 56 -1.51 35.60 -4.57
N ALA A 57 -1.73 36.85 -4.98
CA ALA A 57 -0.84 37.99 -4.75
C ALA A 57 -1.52 39.10 -3.89
N CYS A 58 -2.43 38.75 -2.97
CA CYS A 58 -3.16 39.78 -2.21
C CYS A 58 -2.24 40.53 -1.24
N GLU A 59 -2.19 41.86 -1.41
CA GLU A 59 -1.60 42.79 -0.44
C GLU A 59 -2.67 43.44 0.46
N CYS A 60 -3.90 42.93 0.40
CA CYS A 60 -5.08 43.46 1.07
C CYS A 60 -5.08 43.33 2.59
N GLY A 61 -4.15 42.54 3.16
CA GLY A 61 -4.03 42.33 4.61
C GLY A 61 -5.19 41.55 5.25
N LEU A 62 -6.16 41.06 4.45
CA LEU A 62 -7.23 40.22 4.93
C LEU A 62 -6.78 38.74 4.99
N PRO A 63 -7.20 37.98 6.02
CA PRO A 63 -6.98 36.54 6.04
C PRO A 63 -7.88 35.79 5.05
N CYS A 64 -9.09 36.30 4.82
CA CYS A 64 -10.08 35.80 3.87
C CYS A 64 -11.04 36.93 3.43
N ARG A 65 -11.75 36.73 2.31
CA ARG A 65 -12.72 37.68 1.77
C ARG A 65 -14.13 37.31 2.24
N PRO A 66 -14.89 38.22 2.87
CA PRO A 66 -16.26 37.92 3.25
C PRO A 66 -17.14 37.76 2.00
N ILE A 67 -18.01 36.75 2.03
CA ILE A 67 -18.99 36.50 0.97
C ILE A 67 -20.27 37.28 1.28
N ARG A 68 -20.73 38.08 0.33
CA ARG A 68 -21.95 38.88 0.43
C ARG A 68 -22.94 38.50 -0.65
N LYS A 69 -24.22 38.50 -0.32
CA LYS A 69 -25.28 38.36 -1.32
C LYS A 69 -25.39 39.65 -2.12
N ALA A 70 -25.35 39.55 -3.44
CA ALA A 70 -25.42 40.65 -4.39
C ALA A 70 -26.48 40.34 -5.46
N GLY A 71 -27.73 40.74 -5.18
CA GLY A 71 -28.88 40.36 -6.01
C GLY A 71 -29.15 38.86 -5.95
N ASP A 72 -29.15 38.20 -7.11
CA ASP A 72 -29.36 36.75 -7.25
C ASP A 72 -28.05 35.94 -7.15
N ALA A 73 -26.91 36.60 -7.00
CA ALA A 73 -25.59 35.97 -6.89
C ALA A 73 -24.94 36.26 -5.53
N PHE A 74 -23.80 35.64 -5.30
CA PHE A 74 -22.91 35.93 -4.19
C PHE A 74 -21.62 36.55 -4.71
N ARG A 75 -20.93 37.32 -3.87
CA ARG A 75 -19.70 38.01 -4.23
C ARG A 75 -18.70 37.91 -3.09
N ALA A 76 -17.51 37.42 -3.39
CA ALA A 76 -16.34 37.57 -2.53
C ALA A 76 -15.60 38.84 -2.94
N GLU A 77 -15.73 39.89 -2.14
CA GLU A 77 -15.25 41.23 -2.47
C GLU A 77 -13.78 41.42 -2.09
N CYS A 78 -12.98 41.98 -3.00
CA CYS A 78 -11.63 42.43 -2.71
C CYS A 78 -11.66 43.90 -2.26
N PRO A 79 -11.14 44.23 -1.07
CA PRO A 79 -11.20 45.61 -0.56
C PRO A 79 -10.30 46.57 -1.34
N LEU A 80 -9.25 46.08 -2.01
CA LEU A 80 -8.27 46.91 -2.71
C LEU A 80 -8.52 47.02 -4.22
N ASP A 81 -9.11 46.01 -4.86
CA ASP A 81 -9.35 46.01 -6.30
C ASP A 81 -10.65 45.26 -6.65
N ARG A 82 -11.71 46.01 -6.96
CA ARG A 82 -13.00 45.44 -7.37
C ARG A 82 -12.94 44.59 -8.64
N ARG A 83 -11.89 44.70 -9.46
CA ARG A 83 -11.69 43.81 -10.62
C ARG A 83 -11.33 42.39 -10.20
N GLN A 84 -10.88 42.22 -8.96
CA GLN A 84 -10.56 40.93 -8.35
C GLN A 84 -11.75 40.34 -7.58
N ASP A 85 -12.92 40.98 -7.62
CA ASP A 85 -14.14 40.42 -7.02
C ASP A 85 -14.52 39.11 -7.74
N ILE A 86 -14.85 38.09 -6.97
CA ILE A 86 -15.29 36.80 -7.51
C ILE A 86 -16.80 36.72 -7.36
N VAL A 87 -17.48 36.48 -8.48
CA VAL A 87 -18.92 36.20 -8.49
C VAL A 87 -19.12 34.70 -8.29
N LEU A 88 -19.91 34.36 -7.28
CA LEU A 88 -20.17 33.01 -6.83
C LEU A 88 -21.66 32.69 -7.01
N THR A 89 -21.95 31.46 -7.40
CA THR A 89 -23.31 30.91 -7.42
C THR A 89 -23.63 30.27 -6.07
N GLU A 90 -24.91 29.95 -5.83
CA GLU A 90 -25.31 29.18 -4.65
C GLU A 90 -24.61 27.81 -4.58
N GLY A 91 -24.36 27.20 -5.74
CA GLY A 91 -23.63 25.93 -5.84
C GLY A 91 -22.19 26.03 -5.33
N ASP A 92 -21.51 27.15 -5.59
CA ASP A 92 -20.11 27.36 -5.20
C ASP A 92 -19.94 27.50 -3.68
N LEU A 93 -21.00 27.92 -2.98
CA LEU A 93 -20.98 28.07 -1.52
C LEU A 93 -21.20 26.76 -0.78
N ARG A 94 -21.63 25.68 -1.46
CA ARG A 94 -21.92 24.41 -0.81
C ARG A 94 -20.62 23.74 -0.36
N VAL A 95 -20.67 23.11 0.81
CA VAL A 95 -19.52 22.42 1.42
C VAL A 95 -19.99 21.06 1.89
N PHE A 96 -19.23 20.02 1.57
CA PHE A 96 -19.56 18.66 1.99
C PHE A 96 -18.39 18.06 2.75
N ARG A 97 -18.61 17.72 4.03
CA ARG A 97 -17.64 16.94 4.81
C ARG A 97 -17.71 15.48 4.36
N ILE A 98 -16.56 14.87 4.14
CA ILE A 98 -16.46 13.45 3.80
C ILE A 98 -16.42 12.64 5.10
N ASP A 99 -17.23 11.60 5.17
CA ASP A 99 -17.26 10.68 6.30
C ASP A 99 -16.41 9.43 6.01
N GLY A 100 -15.31 9.28 6.74
CA GLY A 100 -14.32 8.23 6.47
C GLY A 100 -14.85 6.81 6.66
N GLU A 101 -15.73 6.58 7.64
CA GLU A 101 -16.31 5.26 7.88
C GLU A 101 -17.32 4.90 6.76
N ALA A 102 -18.21 5.83 6.41
CA ALA A 102 -19.14 5.62 5.31
C ALA A 102 -18.41 5.46 3.96
N LEU A 103 -17.33 6.20 3.74
CA LEU A 103 -16.47 6.05 2.56
C LEU A 103 -15.78 4.68 2.56
N ALA A 104 -15.23 4.22 3.69
CA ALA A 104 -14.67 2.88 3.83
C ALA A 104 -15.69 1.79 3.52
N SER A 105 -16.95 1.97 3.94
CA SER A 105 -18.05 1.04 3.62
C SER A 105 -18.35 1.00 2.13
N VAL A 106 -18.30 2.14 1.44
CA VAL A 106 -18.46 2.22 -0.02
C VAL A 106 -17.32 1.52 -0.73
N ILE A 107 -16.07 1.78 -0.34
CA ILE A 107 -14.87 1.15 -0.91
C ILE A 107 -14.92 -0.37 -0.68
N GLY A 108 -15.28 -0.82 0.52
CA GLY A 108 -15.45 -2.24 0.83
C GLY A 108 -16.52 -2.91 -0.03
N THR A 109 -17.64 -2.23 -0.27
CA THR A 109 -18.70 -2.72 -1.17
C THR A 109 -18.20 -2.81 -2.62
N ALA A 110 -17.46 -1.80 -3.08
CA ALA A 110 -16.84 -1.80 -4.41
C ALA A 110 -15.78 -2.91 -4.58
N ALA A 111 -15.18 -3.35 -3.48
CA ALA A 111 -14.29 -4.51 -3.44
C ALA A 111 -15.02 -5.87 -3.41
N GLY A 112 -16.35 -5.87 -3.35
CA GLY A 112 -17.16 -7.08 -3.24
C GLY A 112 -17.29 -7.63 -1.82
N PHE A 113 -16.83 -6.91 -0.79
CA PHE A 113 -17.04 -7.31 0.61
C PHE A 113 -18.49 -7.02 1.03
N ARG A 114 -19.13 -8.04 1.63
CA ARG A 114 -20.54 -7.97 2.04
C ARG A 114 -20.74 -7.47 3.47
N ALA A 115 -19.73 -7.62 4.31
CA ALA A 115 -19.78 -7.18 5.70
C ALA A 115 -19.46 -5.68 5.79
N ALA A 116 -20.10 -4.99 6.74
CA ALA A 116 -19.71 -3.63 7.07
C ALA A 116 -18.26 -3.62 7.59
N PRO A 117 -17.45 -2.61 7.23
CA PRO A 117 -16.10 -2.49 7.74
C PRO A 117 -16.08 -2.42 9.26
N LYS A 118 -15.05 -3.02 9.87
CA LYS A 118 -14.84 -2.97 11.32
C LYS A 118 -13.60 -2.15 11.63
N LEU A 119 -13.70 -1.25 12.60
CA LEU A 119 -12.54 -0.50 13.07
C LEU A 119 -11.50 -1.46 13.68
N ALA A 120 -10.30 -1.48 13.12
CA ALA A 120 -9.18 -2.31 13.56
C ALA A 120 -8.17 -1.52 14.40
N ALA A 121 -7.98 -0.25 14.05
CA ALA A 121 -7.25 0.77 14.79
C ALA A 121 -7.87 2.13 14.50
N GLU A 122 -7.41 3.19 15.17
CA GLU A 122 -7.86 4.56 14.89
C GLU A 122 -7.70 4.87 13.40
N LYS A 123 -8.82 5.17 12.72
CA LYS A 123 -8.92 5.45 11.27
C LYS A 123 -8.37 4.35 10.35
N VAL A 124 -8.33 3.11 10.82
CA VAL A 124 -8.02 1.94 9.99
C VAL A 124 -9.15 0.93 10.10
N TRP A 125 -9.78 0.62 8.96
CA TRP A 125 -10.93 -0.26 8.89
C TRP A 125 -10.55 -1.58 8.22
N ARG A 126 -10.94 -2.71 8.81
CA ARG A 126 -10.94 -4.01 8.15
C ARG A 126 -12.17 -4.08 7.25
N LEU A 127 -11.95 -4.23 5.94
CA LEU A 127 -13.02 -4.30 4.94
C LEU A 127 -13.59 -5.71 4.80
N GLY A 128 -12.73 -6.73 4.87
CA GLY A 128 -13.11 -8.12 4.69
C GLY A 128 -11.91 -9.00 4.34
N ASP A 129 -12.20 -10.20 3.86
CA ASP A 129 -11.20 -11.19 3.46
C ASP A 129 -11.34 -11.48 1.95
N THR A 130 -10.23 -11.51 1.23
CA THR A 130 -10.22 -11.90 -0.18
C THR A 130 -10.57 -13.38 -0.35
N PRO A 131 -10.91 -13.83 -1.57
CA PRO A 131 -11.08 -15.27 -1.85
C PRO A 131 -9.84 -16.12 -1.52
N SER A 132 -8.64 -15.52 -1.49
CA SER A 132 -7.40 -16.19 -1.08
C SER A 132 -7.21 -16.28 0.44
N GLY A 133 -8.17 -15.80 1.24
CA GLY A 133 -8.10 -15.81 2.71
C GLY A 133 -7.25 -14.70 3.32
N ARG A 134 -6.97 -13.64 2.56
CA ARG A 134 -6.13 -12.51 2.98
C ARG A 134 -7.00 -11.38 3.51
N ALA A 135 -6.69 -10.89 4.70
CA ALA A 135 -7.44 -9.81 5.34
C ALA A 135 -7.07 -8.47 4.70
N VAL A 136 -8.09 -7.70 4.28
CA VAL A 136 -7.93 -6.39 3.65
C VAL A 136 -8.31 -5.29 4.62
N PHE A 137 -7.38 -4.37 4.82
CA PHE A 137 -7.53 -3.18 5.63
C PHE A 137 -7.47 -1.94 4.74
N LEU A 138 -8.11 -0.87 5.18
CA LEU A 138 -8.11 0.43 4.54
C LEU A 138 -7.69 1.48 5.56
N ALA A 139 -6.69 2.28 5.21
CA ALA A 139 -6.42 3.57 5.81
C ALA A 139 -6.68 4.65 4.76
N LEU A 140 -7.39 5.71 5.12
CA LEU A 140 -7.62 6.82 4.22
C LEU A 140 -6.50 7.85 4.27
N GLU A 141 -5.78 7.97 5.39
CA GLU A 141 -4.69 8.93 5.58
C GLU A 141 -3.37 8.22 5.93
N PRO A 142 -2.20 8.78 5.56
CA PRO A 142 -0.91 8.18 5.91
C PRO A 142 -0.66 8.10 7.42
N ALA A 143 -1.13 9.10 8.18
CA ALA A 143 -0.88 9.22 9.62
C ALA A 143 -1.45 8.04 10.42
N ALA A 144 -2.57 7.46 9.97
CA ALA A 144 -3.16 6.27 10.59
C ALA A 144 -2.25 5.03 10.56
N LEU A 145 -1.24 5.02 9.67
CA LEU A 145 -0.31 3.90 9.48
C LEU A 145 1.10 4.17 9.99
N THR A 146 1.38 5.34 10.58
CA THR A 146 2.73 5.66 11.08
C THR A 146 2.90 5.38 12.57
N GLY A 147 1.80 5.35 13.34
CA GLY A 147 1.80 5.22 14.80
C GLY A 147 2.44 3.94 15.35
N ASP A 148 3.00 4.05 16.55
CA ASP A 148 3.59 2.91 17.25
C ASP A 148 2.51 1.89 17.64
N GLY A 149 2.76 0.62 17.35
CA GLY A 149 1.81 -0.48 17.65
C GLY A 149 0.81 -0.79 16.54
N ILE A 150 0.73 0.00 15.46
CA ILE A 150 -0.20 -0.28 14.34
C ILE A 150 -0.03 -1.70 13.78
N ILE A 151 1.22 -2.16 13.62
CA ILE A 151 1.54 -3.51 13.12
C ILE A 151 0.92 -4.58 14.04
N ALA A 152 0.99 -4.40 15.36
CA ALA A 152 0.44 -5.35 16.31
C ALA A 152 -1.10 -5.35 16.26
N SER A 153 -1.73 -4.18 16.19
CA SER A 153 -3.19 -4.03 16.08
C SER A 153 -3.72 -4.71 14.81
N LEU A 154 -3.07 -4.51 13.67
CA LEU A 154 -3.47 -5.14 12.41
C LEU A 154 -3.32 -6.66 12.46
N ARG A 155 -2.23 -7.18 13.02
CA ARG A 155 -2.05 -8.64 13.20
C ARG A 155 -3.12 -9.24 14.10
N GLN A 156 -3.44 -8.57 15.20
CA GLN A 156 -4.49 -9.02 16.12
C GLN A 156 -5.85 -9.06 15.40
N ALA A 157 -6.17 -8.01 14.63
CA ALA A 157 -7.41 -7.92 13.88
C ALA A 157 -7.49 -8.92 12.71
N ALA A 158 -6.35 -9.31 12.12
CA ALA A 158 -6.28 -10.28 11.02
C ALA A 158 -6.36 -11.75 11.47
N GLN A 159 -6.19 -12.03 12.77
CA GLN A 159 -6.33 -13.37 13.36
C GLN A 159 -5.48 -14.44 12.67
N GLY A 160 -4.26 -14.08 12.25
CA GLY A 160 -3.31 -14.99 11.58
C GLY A 160 -3.42 -15.05 10.06
N SER A 161 -4.38 -14.34 9.46
CA SER A 161 -4.46 -14.16 8.00
C SER A 161 -3.35 -13.26 7.50
N ASP A 162 -2.91 -13.46 6.26
CA ASP A 162 -2.06 -12.49 5.56
C ASP A 162 -2.78 -11.14 5.43
N ILE A 163 -2.03 -10.04 5.35
CA ILE A 163 -2.58 -8.68 5.45
C ILE A 163 -2.30 -7.83 4.21
N THR A 164 -3.36 -7.36 3.53
CA THR A 164 -3.32 -6.24 2.57
C THR A 164 -3.75 -4.96 3.23
N ILE A 165 -3.00 -3.89 2.98
CA ILE A 165 -3.41 -2.55 3.37
C ILE A 165 -3.59 -1.73 2.10
N LEU A 166 -4.81 -1.24 1.91
CA LEU A 166 -5.13 -0.15 1.00
C LEU A 166 -4.82 1.15 1.72
N ALA A 167 -3.89 1.92 1.18
CA ALA A 167 -3.44 3.17 1.80
C ALA A 167 -3.09 4.22 0.73
N PRO A 168 -3.01 5.50 1.10
CA PRO A 168 -2.30 6.49 0.30
C PRO A 168 -0.83 6.13 0.17
N GLN A 169 -0.10 6.87 -0.66
CA GLN A 169 1.34 6.73 -0.73
C GLN A 169 1.99 7.08 0.62
N LEU A 170 2.62 6.08 1.25
CA LEU A 170 3.26 6.24 2.55
C LEU A 170 4.69 6.78 2.41
N PRO A 171 5.19 7.52 3.42
CA PRO A 171 6.62 7.81 3.53
C PRO A 171 7.46 6.52 3.47
N ALA A 172 8.60 6.56 2.79
CA ALA A 172 9.41 5.36 2.49
C ALA A 172 9.76 4.53 3.74
N GLU A 173 10.03 5.18 4.87
CA GLU A 173 10.33 4.51 6.13
C GLU A 173 9.11 3.78 6.71
N ALA A 174 7.93 4.41 6.67
CA ALA A 174 6.69 3.79 7.11
C ALA A 174 6.32 2.60 6.20
N ALA A 175 6.44 2.77 4.89
CA ALA A 175 6.22 1.70 3.92
C ALA A 175 7.12 0.48 4.18
N ARG A 176 8.42 0.71 4.41
CA ARG A 176 9.39 -0.35 4.73
C ARG A 176 9.02 -1.09 6.01
N ARG A 177 8.63 -0.38 7.08
CA ARG A 177 8.22 -1.03 8.34
C ARG A 177 7.06 -2.01 8.15
N HIS A 178 6.07 -1.65 7.33
CA HIS A 178 4.94 -2.54 7.02
C HIS A 178 5.35 -3.73 6.14
N GLN A 179 6.22 -3.50 5.17
CA GLN A 179 6.76 -4.56 4.30
C GLN A 179 7.64 -5.55 5.08
N ASP A 180 8.49 -5.08 5.99
CA ASP A 180 9.30 -5.91 6.88
C ASP A 180 8.43 -6.75 7.83
N ALA A 181 7.23 -6.26 8.16
CA ALA A 181 6.20 -7.03 8.86
C ALA A 181 5.46 -8.03 7.94
N GLY A 182 5.81 -8.14 6.66
CA GLY A 182 5.16 -9.04 5.71
C GLY A 182 3.78 -8.59 5.25
N PHE A 183 3.43 -7.32 5.43
CA PHE A 183 2.20 -6.76 4.87
C PHE A 183 2.44 -6.39 3.41
N HIS A 184 1.43 -6.61 2.56
CA HIS A 184 1.46 -6.05 1.21
C HIS A 184 0.62 -4.77 1.14
N LEU A 185 1.25 -3.73 0.63
CA LEU A 185 0.70 -2.38 0.52
C LEU A 185 0.25 -2.17 -0.92
N ALA A 186 -0.98 -1.71 -1.09
CA ALA A 186 -1.48 -1.27 -2.39
C ALA A 186 -2.02 0.15 -2.26
N GLU A 187 -1.68 1.00 -3.23
CA GLU A 187 -2.20 2.37 -3.26
C GLU A 187 -3.70 2.31 -3.56
N THR A 188 -4.54 2.88 -2.69
CA THR A 188 -6.01 2.77 -2.81
C THR A 188 -6.48 3.29 -4.17
N LEU A 189 -5.98 4.45 -4.61
CA LEU A 189 -6.33 5.03 -5.90
C LEU A 189 -5.88 4.18 -7.11
N ALA A 190 -4.79 3.42 -6.96
CA ALA A 190 -4.26 2.59 -8.05
C ALA A 190 -5.09 1.31 -8.29
N VAL A 191 -5.85 0.86 -7.29
CA VAL A 191 -6.69 -0.36 -7.39
C VAL A 191 -8.15 -0.05 -7.72
N LEU A 192 -8.56 1.21 -7.69
CA LEU A 192 -9.90 1.64 -8.06
C LEU A 192 -10.03 1.69 -9.59
N MET A 193 -10.86 0.80 -10.13
CA MET A 193 -11.15 0.72 -11.56
C MET A 193 -12.55 1.28 -11.87
N PRO A 194 -12.73 2.03 -12.98
CA PRO A 194 -14.06 2.43 -13.42
C PRO A 194 -14.96 1.20 -13.66
N ALA A 195 -16.19 1.25 -13.18
CA ALA A 195 -17.18 0.19 -13.37
C ALA A 195 -18.52 0.77 -13.84
N SER A 196 -19.32 -0.06 -14.51
CA SER A 196 -20.63 0.35 -15.05
C SER A 196 -21.77 0.15 -14.04
N ASP A 197 -21.51 -0.48 -12.90
CA ASP A 197 -22.49 -0.85 -11.87
C ASP A 197 -22.28 -0.07 -10.55
N GLY A 198 -23.33 -0.04 -9.72
CA GLY A 198 -23.28 0.52 -8.37
C GLY A 198 -22.80 1.98 -8.28
N LEU A 199 -21.64 2.17 -7.62
CA LEU A 199 -20.99 3.46 -7.40
C LEU A 199 -19.96 3.82 -8.51
N GLY A 200 -20.04 3.18 -9.68
CA GLY A 200 -19.23 3.53 -10.85
C GLY A 200 -17.75 3.13 -10.72
N VAL A 201 -17.39 2.37 -9.69
CA VAL A 201 -16.03 1.93 -9.38
C VAL A 201 -16.07 0.51 -8.81
N ALA A 202 -15.11 -0.32 -9.21
CA ALA A 202 -14.79 -1.62 -8.64
C ALA A 202 -13.33 -1.64 -8.16
N ILE A 203 -12.96 -2.57 -7.29
CA ILE A 203 -11.56 -2.81 -6.94
C ILE A 203 -10.99 -3.95 -7.79
N ASP A 204 -9.79 -3.77 -8.33
CA ASP A 204 -9.00 -4.87 -8.88
C ASP A 204 -8.58 -5.85 -7.77
N VAL A 205 -9.35 -6.92 -7.62
CA VAL A 205 -9.09 -7.97 -6.63
C VAL A 205 -7.73 -8.65 -6.86
N ALA A 206 -7.23 -8.69 -8.10
CA ALA A 206 -5.92 -9.26 -8.39
C ALA A 206 -4.79 -8.40 -7.77
N ALA A 207 -4.94 -7.08 -7.74
CA ALA A 207 -3.99 -6.15 -7.12
C ALA A 207 -3.98 -6.23 -5.58
N LEU A 208 -5.03 -6.79 -4.96
CA LEU A 208 -5.11 -6.98 -3.51
C LEU A 208 -4.23 -8.13 -3.02
N ALA A 209 -3.90 -9.08 -3.88
CA ALA A 209 -2.85 -10.05 -3.60
C ALA A 209 -1.52 -9.47 -4.09
N PRO A 210 -0.39 -9.71 -3.38
CA PRO A 210 0.90 -9.44 -3.99
C PRO A 210 0.96 -10.25 -5.29
N VAL A 211 1.25 -9.59 -6.41
CA VAL A 211 1.66 -10.33 -7.62
C VAL A 211 2.83 -11.19 -7.18
N PRO A 212 2.77 -12.53 -7.32
CA PRO A 212 3.93 -13.34 -7.03
C PRO A 212 5.04 -12.82 -7.94
N LEU A 213 6.00 -12.09 -7.37
CA LEU A 213 7.29 -11.91 -8.00
C LEU A 213 7.70 -13.34 -8.36
N ALA A 214 7.91 -13.61 -9.64
CA ALA A 214 8.33 -14.93 -10.08
C ALA A 214 9.39 -15.42 -9.09
N PRO A 215 9.27 -16.64 -8.52
CA PRO A 215 10.09 -17.04 -7.40
C PRO A 215 11.54 -16.76 -7.76
N VAL A 216 12.14 -15.85 -6.99
CA VAL A 216 13.45 -15.32 -7.28
C VAL A 216 14.45 -16.47 -7.26
N LEU A 217 14.19 -17.48 -6.41
CA LEU A 217 14.96 -18.70 -6.27
C LEU A 217 14.08 -19.95 -6.40
N ARG A 218 14.34 -20.81 -7.40
CA ARG A 218 13.76 -22.16 -7.49
C ARG A 218 14.83 -23.20 -7.23
N VAL A 219 14.50 -24.25 -6.50
CA VAL A 219 15.43 -25.34 -6.16
C VAL A 219 14.78 -26.67 -6.51
N ARG A 220 15.39 -27.43 -7.41
CA ARG A 220 14.97 -28.79 -7.77
C ARG A 220 15.86 -29.80 -7.09
N ARG A 221 15.35 -30.45 -6.05
CA ARG A 221 16.15 -31.36 -5.21
C ARG A 221 16.62 -32.60 -5.96
N ALA A 222 15.75 -33.19 -6.78
CA ALA A 222 16.09 -34.38 -7.57
C ALA A 222 17.31 -34.18 -8.49
N THR A 223 17.51 -32.98 -9.04
CA THR A 223 18.58 -32.68 -10.01
C THR A 223 19.74 -31.88 -9.42
N GLY A 224 19.59 -31.32 -8.21
CA GLY A 224 20.56 -30.37 -7.65
C GLY A 224 20.58 -29.02 -8.39
N GLU A 225 19.49 -28.68 -9.09
CA GLU A 225 19.37 -27.43 -9.85
C GLU A 225 18.90 -26.29 -8.95
N VAL A 226 19.58 -25.16 -9.01
CA VAL A 226 19.20 -23.89 -8.37
C VAL A 226 19.03 -22.85 -9.46
N GLN A 227 17.81 -22.37 -9.66
CA GLN A 227 17.50 -21.29 -10.58
C GLN A 227 17.35 -19.98 -9.80
N TRP A 228 18.12 -18.96 -10.15
CA TRP A 228 18.07 -17.64 -9.55
C TRP A 228 18.17 -16.56 -10.61
N ASP A 229 17.30 -15.55 -10.57
CA ASP A 229 17.29 -14.43 -11.53
C ASP A 229 17.30 -14.90 -13.01
N GLY A 230 16.43 -15.88 -13.31
CA GLY A 230 16.27 -16.47 -14.65
C GLY A 230 17.39 -17.41 -15.10
N ARG A 231 18.47 -17.59 -14.32
CA ARG A 231 19.63 -18.43 -14.65
C ARG A 231 19.65 -19.70 -13.79
N SER A 232 20.01 -20.84 -14.39
CA SER A 232 20.10 -22.14 -13.69
C SER A 232 21.54 -22.54 -13.40
N VAL A 233 21.77 -23.06 -12.19
CA VAL A 233 23.04 -23.62 -11.73
C VAL A 233 22.82 -25.07 -11.29
N PHE A 234 23.53 -26.01 -11.89
CA PHE A 234 23.53 -27.40 -11.42
C PHE A 234 24.69 -27.57 -10.44
N LEU A 235 24.35 -27.74 -9.17
CA LEU A 235 25.34 -27.92 -8.11
C LEU A 235 25.79 -29.39 -8.04
N SER A 236 27.08 -29.61 -7.83
CA SER A 236 27.64 -30.95 -7.66
C SER A 236 27.06 -31.65 -6.42
N ARG A 237 27.10 -32.99 -6.39
CA ARG A 237 26.64 -33.79 -5.24
C ARG A 237 27.36 -33.46 -3.93
N GLN A 238 28.56 -32.88 -3.99
CA GLN A 238 29.32 -32.50 -2.81
C GLN A 238 28.91 -31.12 -2.29
N ILE A 239 28.56 -30.19 -3.18
CA ILE A 239 28.29 -28.79 -2.84
C ILE A 239 26.79 -28.51 -2.64
N PHE A 240 25.91 -29.26 -3.32
CA PHE A 240 24.47 -29.13 -3.17
C PHE A 240 23.98 -29.32 -1.71
N PRO A 241 24.46 -30.31 -0.94
CA PRO A 241 24.08 -30.43 0.48
C PRO A 241 24.45 -29.23 1.35
N VAL A 242 25.48 -28.46 0.96
CA VAL A 242 25.82 -27.20 1.64
C VAL A 242 24.77 -26.14 1.33
N PHE A 243 24.35 -26.05 0.06
CA PHE A 243 23.24 -25.18 -0.34
C PHE A 243 21.94 -25.56 0.37
N GLU A 244 21.63 -26.85 0.49
CA GLU A 244 20.44 -27.34 1.19
C GLU A 244 20.39 -26.92 2.66
N ARG A 245 21.53 -26.90 3.35
CA ARG A 245 21.61 -26.39 4.74
C ARG A 245 21.29 -24.90 4.81
N LEU A 246 21.80 -24.10 3.85
CA LEU A 246 21.45 -22.69 3.78
C LEU A 246 19.96 -22.49 3.44
N LEU A 247 19.42 -23.31 2.56
CA LEU A 247 18.00 -23.33 2.18
C LEU A 247 17.10 -23.68 3.38
N GLU A 248 17.46 -24.70 4.15
CA GLU A 248 16.75 -25.10 5.37
C GLU A 248 16.70 -23.94 6.38
N LYS A 249 17.85 -23.26 6.57
CA LYS A 249 17.90 -22.09 7.45
C LYS A 249 17.07 -20.93 6.92
N ALA A 250 17.12 -20.65 5.63
CA ALA A 250 16.32 -19.60 4.99
C ALA A 250 14.81 -19.80 5.17
N LEU A 251 14.34 -21.05 5.25
CA LEU A 251 12.95 -21.42 5.50
C LEU A 251 12.58 -21.50 7.00
N SER A 252 13.55 -21.35 7.90
CA SER A 252 13.36 -21.43 9.34
C SER A 252 13.25 -20.05 10.00
N ARG A 253 12.88 -20.00 11.29
CA ARG A 253 12.85 -18.76 12.08
C ARG A 253 14.23 -18.13 12.29
N ASP A 254 15.28 -18.95 12.34
CA ASP A 254 16.67 -18.48 12.45
C ASP A 254 17.37 -18.65 11.09
N GLN A 255 17.35 -17.57 10.31
CA GLN A 255 17.78 -17.57 8.92
C GLN A 255 19.31 -17.60 8.72
N VAL A 256 20.09 -17.62 9.80
CA VAL A 256 21.56 -17.63 9.73
C VAL A 256 22.09 -19.03 10.05
N ALA A 257 22.78 -19.63 9.10
CA ALA A 257 23.54 -20.86 9.30
C ALA A 257 24.89 -20.54 9.96
N SER A 258 25.16 -21.09 11.14
CA SER A 258 26.49 -21.00 11.76
C SER A 258 27.54 -21.72 10.92
N GLY A 259 28.83 -21.40 11.11
CA GLY A 259 29.93 -22.10 10.44
C GLY A 259 29.83 -23.62 10.60
N SER A 260 29.67 -24.09 11.84
CA SER A 260 29.49 -25.52 12.15
C SER A 260 28.28 -26.17 11.46
N TYR A 261 27.19 -25.42 11.28
CA TYR A 261 26.01 -25.91 10.56
C TYR A 261 26.27 -26.04 9.06
N VAL A 262 26.97 -25.06 8.48
CA VAL A 262 27.39 -25.09 7.07
C VAL A 262 28.39 -26.21 6.82
N GLU A 263 29.26 -26.52 7.76
CA GLU A 263 30.23 -27.62 7.67
C GLU A 263 29.52 -28.99 7.75
N GLY A 264 28.55 -29.13 8.66
CA GLY A 264 27.81 -30.38 8.84
C GLY A 264 28.76 -31.53 9.18
N THR A 265 28.71 -32.62 8.40
CA THR A 265 29.66 -33.76 8.52
C THR A 265 30.85 -33.64 7.57
N THR A 266 31.00 -32.53 6.85
CA THR A 266 32.13 -32.33 5.95
C THR A 266 33.38 -32.01 6.78
N ALA A 267 34.52 -32.64 6.46
CA ALA A 267 35.81 -32.33 7.09
C ALA A 267 36.45 -31.04 6.50
N ARG A 268 35.62 -30.09 6.04
CA ARG A 268 36.03 -28.90 5.30
C ARG A 268 35.52 -27.66 6.02
N GLU A 269 36.29 -26.58 6.02
CA GLU A 269 35.90 -25.33 6.68
C GLU A 269 34.75 -24.62 5.94
N ALA A 270 33.83 -23.99 6.69
CA ALA A 270 32.69 -23.27 6.14
C ALA A 270 33.09 -22.22 5.08
N LYS A 271 34.21 -21.52 5.29
CA LYS A 271 34.70 -20.49 4.38
C LYS A 271 35.02 -21.04 2.99
N ASP A 272 35.55 -22.26 2.93
CA ASP A 272 35.92 -22.91 1.67
C ASP A 272 34.71 -23.45 0.95
N LEU A 273 33.75 -24.02 1.69
CA LEU A 273 32.47 -24.48 1.14
C LEU A 273 31.66 -23.32 0.55
N ILE A 274 31.58 -22.19 1.26
CA ILE A 274 30.85 -21.00 0.78
C ILE A 274 31.56 -20.36 -0.42
N ARG A 275 32.88 -20.34 -0.42
CA ARG A 275 33.66 -19.88 -1.58
C ARG A 275 33.37 -20.76 -2.81
N GLU A 276 33.42 -22.07 -2.66
CA GLU A 276 33.10 -23.01 -3.75
C GLU A 276 31.65 -22.87 -4.21
N LEU A 277 30.71 -22.66 -3.28
CA LEU A 277 29.30 -22.36 -3.62
C LEU A 277 29.22 -21.14 -4.52
N ARG A 278 29.82 -20.01 -4.11
CA ARG A 278 29.81 -18.75 -4.88
C ARG A 278 30.53 -18.91 -6.22
N ASP A 279 31.61 -19.68 -6.26
CA ASP A 279 32.35 -19.93 -7.50
C ASP A 279 31.54 -20.81 -8.47
N ALA A 280 30.70 -21.73 -7.98
CA ALA A 280 29.76 -22.47 -8.81
C ALA A 280 28.70 -21.56 -9.46
N PHE A 281 28.18 -20.56 -8.72
CA PHE A 281 27.33 -19.53 -9.31
C PHE A 281 28.11 -18.70 -10.34
N LYS A 282 29.35 -18.29 -10.05
CA LYS A 282 30.16 -17.54 -11.03
C LYS A 282 30.41 -18.32 -12.32
N ALA A 283 30.68 -19.62 -12.22
CA ALA A 283 30.86 -20.50 -13.36
C ALA A 283 29.60 -20.59 -14.25
N ALA A 284 28.41 -20.38 -13.66
CA ALA A 284 27.14 -20.32 -14.36
C ALA A 284 26.78 -18.92 -14.89
N GLY A 285 27.72 -17.97 -14.88
CA GLY A 285 27.53 -16.63 -15.45
C GLY A 285 26.99 -15.58 -14.49
N PHE A 286 27.02 -15.84 -13.18
CA PHE A 286 26.77 -14.80 -12.18
C PHE A 286 28.04 -13.99 -11.90
N THR A 287 27.89 -12.71 -11.60
CA THR A 287 29.01 -11.86 -11.18
C THR A 287 29.41 -12.17 -9.73
N ASP A 288 30.62 -11.73 -9.33
CA ASP A 288 31.05 -11.83 -7.93
C ASP A 288 30.12 -11.06 -6.98
N VAL A 289 29.56 -9.94 -7.45
CA VAL A 289 28.57 -9.15 -6.69
C VAL A 289 27.27 -9.94 -6.52
N GLU A 290 26.74 -10.52 -7.59
CA GLU A 290 25.50 -11.31 -7.56
C GLU A 290 25.64 -12.55 -6.67
N SER A 291 26.73 -13.32 -6.80
CA SER A 291 26.95 -14.51 -5.95
C SER A 291 27.09 -14.18 -4.46
N LYS A 292 27.72 -13.06 -4.12
CA LYS A 292 27.81 -12.56 -2.72
C LYS A 292 26.48 -11.99 -2.22
N ALA A 293 25.68 -11.41 -3.10
CA ALA A 293 24.34 -10.96 -2.78
C ALA A 293 23.43 -12.16 -2.48
N LEU A 294 23.47 -13.23 -3.28
CA LEU A 294 22.68 -14.44 -3.00
C LEU A 294 23.10 -15.13 -1.69
N ILE A 295 24.41 -15.33 -1.49
CA ILE A 295 24.97 -16.03 -0.33
C ILE A 295 25.74 -15.01 0.50
N GLU A 296 25.07 -14.43 1.50
CA GLU A 296 25.65 -13.38 2.33
C GLU A 296 26.48 -13.96 3.49
N THR A 297 27.53 -13.22 3.85
CA THR A 297 28.29 -13.47 5.08
C THR A 297 27.79 -12.54 6.17
N VAL A 298 27.27 -13.10 7.25
CA VAL A 298 26.83 -12.36 8.44
C VAL A 298 28.00 -12.31 9.42
N ARG A 299 28.56 -11.11 9.62
CA ARG A 299 29.74 -10.88 10.47
C ARG A 299 29.56 -11.55 11.84
N ASN A 300 30.55 -12.34 12.24
CA ASN A 300 30.61 -13.07 13.51
C ASN A 300 29.44 -14.03 13.80
N ARG A 301 28.59 -14.36 12.82
CA ARG A 301 27.47 -15.31 12.99
C ARG A 301 27.50 -16.48 12.02
N GLY A 302 27.84 -16.26 10.75
CA GLY A 302 27.85 -17.30 9.73
C GLY A 302 27.36 -16.81 8.37
N TYR A 303 26.45 -17.57 7.75
CA TYR A 303 26.04 -17.37 6.35
C TYR A 303 24.52 -17.48 6.19
N ARG A 304 23.96 -16.82 5.18
CA ARG A 304 22.51 -16.92 4.85
C ARG A 304 22.26 -16.78 3.36
N LEU A 305 21.12 -17.27 2.90
CA LEU A 305 20.58 -16.87 1.60
C LEU A 305 19.88 -15.52 1.75
N ALA A 306 20.19 -14.54 0.91
CA ALA A 306 19.52 -13.25 0.90
C ALA A 306 18.25 -13.26 0.05
N VAL A 307 17.46 -14.34 0.18
CA VAL A 307 16.15 -14.49 -0.46
C VAL A 307 15.14 -14.75 0.65
N PRO A 308 14.05 -13.97 0.75
CA PRO A 308 13.02 -14.21 1.76
C PRO A 308 12.36 -15.56 1.50
N ALA A 309 11.92 -16.24 2.56
CA ALA A 309 11.27 -17.56 2.45
C ALA A 309 10.08 -17.57 1.47
N SER A 310 9.34 -16.46 1.38
CA SER A 310 8.22 -16.28 0.43
C SER A 310 8.63 -16.25 -1.05
N GLY A 311 9.90 -15.99 -1.34
CA GLY A 311 10.47 -15.96 -2.70
C GLY A 311 11.17 -17.25 -3.13
N ILE A 312 11.10 -18.31 -2.32
CA ILE A 312 11.77 -19.59 -2.56
C ILE A 312 10.74 -20.65 -2.94
N LEU A 313 10.95 -21.32 -4.07
CA LEU A 313 10.19 -22.51 -4.48
C LEU A 313 11.07 -23.75 -4.43
N VAL A 314 10.63 -24.80 -3.73
CA VAL A 314 11.33 -26.09 -3.67
C VAL A 314 10.50 -27.15 -4.39
N GLU A 315 11.08 -27.74 -5.44
CA GLU A 315 10.52 -28.83 -6.21
C GLU A 315 11.22 -30.14 -5.80
N GLY A 316 10.43 -31.19 -5.55
CA GLY A 316 10.90 -32.51 -5.07
C GLY A 316 11.70 -33.28 -6.12
#